data_AF-A0A482W700-F1
#
_entry.id   AF-A0A482W700-F1
#
_cell.length_a   1.000
_cell.length_b   1.000
_cell.length_c   1.000
_cell.angle_alpha   90.00
_cell.angle_beta   90.00
_cell.angle_gamma   90.00
#
_symmetry.space_group_name_H-M   'P 1'
#
loop_
_entity.id
_entity.type
_entity.pdbx_description
1 polymer ?
#
loop_
_entity_poly.entity_id
_entity_poly.type
_entity_poly.pdbx_seq_one_letter_code
_entity_poly.pdbx_strand_id
1 'polypeptide(L)'
;MEFYQYRIISLNMPQAQEGPPSSCDLTPCDFFLWPYIKNSIFNTPVVDMNDLRQRITNKFEEINDLPWMLENVINSIKRRVRLCMHEGGGHISHLL
;
A
#
# COMPACT_ATOMS: atom_id res chain seq x y z
N MET A 1 -0.58 -13.63 -7.96
CA MET A 1 0.88 -13.50 -8.09
C MET A 1 1.10 -12.07 -8.55
N GLU A 2 1.73 -11.23 -7.74
CA GLU A 2 1.96 -9.84 -8.13
C GLU A 2 3.29 -9.73 -8.87
N PHE A 3 3.21 -9.14 -10.06
CA PHE A 3 4.35 -8.88 -10.93
C PHE A 3 4.65 -7.39 -10.93
N TYR A 4 5.94 -7.05 -10.92
CA TYR A 4 6.40 -5.74 -11.36
C TYR A 4 7.31 -5.95 -12.57
N GLN A 5 6.91 -5.37 -13.71
CA GLN A 5 7.45 -5.69 -15.02
C GLN A 5 7.40 -7.20 -15.31
N TYR A 6 8.53 -7.91 -15.16
CA TYR A 6 8.68 -9.33 -15.44
C TYR A 6 9.19 -10.14 -14.23
N ARG A 7 9.18 -9.55 -13.03
CA ARG A 7 9.69 -10.18 -11.80
C ARG A 7 8.56 -10.42 -10.79
N ILE A 8 8.58 -11.60 -10.18
CA ILE A 8 7.69 -11.94 -9.07
C ILE A 8 8.16 -11.16 -7.85
N ILE A 9 7.38 -10.17 -7.41
CA ILE A 9 7.67 -9.39 -6.20
C ILE A 9 6.89 -9.89 -4.98
N SER A 10 5.88 -10.73 -5.21
CA SER A 10 5.14 -11.42 -4.15
C SER A 10 4.54 -12.72 -4.72
N LEU A 11 4.94 -13.85 -4.13
CA LEU A 11 4.18 -15.10 -4.24
C LEU A 11 2.91 -14.88 -3.45
N ASN A 12 1.74 -14.88 -4.12
CA ASN A 12 0.39 -14.73 -3.57
C ASN A 12 0.38 -14.54 -2.04
N MET A 13 0.12 -13.32 -1.55
CA MET A 13 -0.68 -13.29 -0.33
C MET A 13 -1.94 -14.08 -0.69
N PRO A 14 -2.29 -15.15 0.03
CA PRO A 14 -3.63 -15.70 -0.12
C PRO A 14 -4.56 -14.50 0.03
N GLN A 15 -5.41 -14.25 -0.98
CA GLN A 15 -6.47 -13.25 -0.88
C GLN A 15 -7.01 -13.35 0.53
N ALA A 16 -6.91 -12.27 1.31
CA ALA A 16 -7.21 -12.26 2.73
C ALA A 16 -8.45 -13.12 3.03
N GLN A 17 -8.23 -14.38 3.40
CA GLN A 17 -9.28 -15.34 3.69
C GLN A 17 -9.11 -15.60 5.18
N GLU A 18 -9.71 -14.69 5.95
CA GLU A 18 -10.11 -14.77 7.37
C GLU A 18 -10.30 -13.38 8.02
N GLY A 19 -10.13 -12.28 7.27
CA GLY A 19 -10.59 -10.94 7.69
C GLY A 19 -11.96 -10.59 7.08
N PRO A 20 -12.74 -9.68 7.67
CA PRO A 20 -13.95 -9.17 7.01
C PRO A 20 -13.56 -8.59 5.63
N PRO A 21 -14.48 -8.59 4.64
CA PRO A 21 -14.14 -8.36 3.22
C PRO A 21 -13.52 -6.99 2.90
N SER A 22 -13.28 -6.13 3.88
CA SER A 22 -13.22 -4.67 3.74
C SER A 22 -12.01 -4.01 4.44
N SER A 23 -11.05 -4.76 5.00
CA SER A 23 -9.94 -4.15 5.74
C SER A 23 -8.88 -3.51 4.84
N CYS A 24 -8.56 -4.10 3.69
CA CYS A 24 -7.49 -3.61 2.82
C CYS A 24 -7.81 -2.26 2.16
N ASP A 25 -9.08 -1.99 1.85
CA ASP A 25 -9.51 -0.71 1.26
C ASP A 25 -9.54 0.45 2.26
N LEU A 26 -9.46 0.16 3.56
CA LEU A 26 -9.54 1.14 4.65
C LEU A 26 -8.22 1.33 5.38
N THR A 27 -7.29 0.37 5.28
CA THR A 27 -6.02 0.40 6.00
C THR A 27 -4.95 1.13 5.19
N PRO A 28 -4.37 2.24 5.70
CA PRO A 28 -3.33 3.00 5.01
C PRO A 28 -2.11 2.19 4.61
N CYS A 29 -1.77 1.18 5.42
CA CYS A 29 -0.67 0.29 5.12
C CYS A 29 -0.90 -0.50 3.83
N ASP A 30 -2.13 -0.95 3.60
CA ASP A 30 -2.48 -1.81 2.48
C ASP A 30 -2.71 -1.01 1.19
N PHE A 31 -3.46 0.09 1.24
CA PHE A 31 -3.78 0.86 0.04
C PHE A 31 -2.69 1.87 -0.36
N PHE A 32 -1.82 2.27 0.56
CA PHE A 32 -0.81 3.31 0.31
C PHE A 32 0.62 2.84 0.61
N LEU A 33 0.94 2.51 1.86
CA LEU A 33 2.33 2.34 2.30
C LEU A 33 3.03 1.19 1.54
N TRP A 34 2.38 0.03 1.51
CA TRP A 34 2.96 -1.17 0.91
C TRP A 34 3.10 -1.06 -0.62
N PRO A 35 2.07 -0.59 -1.36
CA PRO A 35 2.23 -0.26 -2.78
C PRO A 35 3.31 0.80 -3.04
N TYR A 36 3.37 1.86 -2.24
CA TYR A 36 4.34 2.95 -2.40
C TYR A 36 5.77 2.46 -2.23
N ILE A 37 6.06 1.74 -1.14
CA ILE A 37 7.38 1.19 -0.85
C ILE A 37 7.79 0.19 -1.93
N LYS A 38 6.92 -0.77 -2.28
CA LYS A 38 7.22 -1.78 -3.31
C LYS A 38 7.53 -1.13 -4.65
N ASN A 39 6.67 -0.22 -5.12
CA ASN A 39 6.86 0.46 -6.41
C ASN A 39 8.12 1.33 -6.42
N SER A 40 8.52 1.91 -5.29
CA SER A 40 9.71 2.75 -5.20
C SER A 40 11.00 1.93 -5.17
N ILE A 41 11.04 0.86 -4.37
CA ILE A 41 12.24 0.05 -4.15
C ILE A 41 12.56 -0.85 -5.34
N PHE A 42 11.53 -1.44 -5.95
CA PHE A 42 11.68 -2.41 -7.04
C PHE A 42 11.70 -1.78 -8.44
N ASN A 43 11.60 -0.45 -8.53
CA ASN A 43 11.78 0.27 -9.81
C ASN A 43 13.20 0.09 -10.37
N THR A 44 14.20 -0.12 -9.50
CA THR A 44 15.55 -0.49 -9.89
C THR A 44 15.93 -1.86 -9.33
N PRO A 45 16.76 -2.65 -10.02
CA PRO A 45 17.25 -3.92 -9.49
C PRO A 45 17.90 -3.72 -8.11
N VAL A 46 17.48 -4.54 -7.15
CA VAL A 46 18.10 -4.64 -5.83
C VAL A 46 19.32 -5.55 -5.96
N VAL A 47 20.47 -5.09 -5.46
CA VAL A 47 21.75 -5.77 -5.64
C VAL A 47 21.96 -6.86 -4.57
N ASP A 48 21.65 -6.53 -3.32
CA ASP A 48 21.77 -7.44 -2.18
C ASP A 48 20.82 -7.06 -1.02
N MET A 49 20.88 -7.82 0.08
CA MET A 49 20.04 -7.59 1.25
C MET A 49 20.35 -6.29 2.00
N ASN A 50 21.57 -5.77 1.90
CA ASN A 50 21.95 -4.52 2.55
C ASN A 50 21.40 -3.33 1.77
N ASP A 51 21.53 -3.35 0.45
CA ASP A 51 20.90 -2.41 -0.48
C ASP A 51 19.38 -2.37 -0.26
N LEU A 52 18.72 -3.53 -0.14
CA LEU A 52 17.29 -3.60 0.18
C LEU A 52 16.95 -2.90 1.49
N ARG A 53 17.69 -3.20 2.57
CA ARG A 53 17.46 -2.60 3.89
C ARG A 53 17.65 -1.08 3.85
N GLN A 54 18.71 -0.60 3.22
CA GLN A 54 18.97 0.82 3.07
C GLN A 54 17.85 1.53 2.30
N ARG A 55 17.39 0.94 1.18
CA ARG A 55 16.28 1.50 0.41
C ARG A 55 14.99 1.57 1.22
N ILE A 56 14.68 0.55 2.03
CA ILE A 56 13.52 0.58 2.93
C ILE A 56 13.65 1.73 3.93
N THR A 57 14.78 1.82 4.65
CA THR A 57 15.00 2.88 5.64
C THR A 57 14.89 4.27 5.03
N ASN A 58 15.59 4.52 3.92
CA ASN A 58 15.57 5.81 3.24
C ASN A 58 14.14 6.21 2.79
N LYS A 59 13.32 5.24 2.38
CA LYS A 59 11.93 5.52 1.99
C LYS A 59 11.04 5.88 3.17
N PHE A 60 11.26 5.26 4.33
CA PHE A 60 10.54 5.66 5.55
C PHE A 60 10.97 7.04 6.04
N GLU A 61 12.26 7.38 5.95
CA GLU A 61 12.75 8.74 6.25
C GLU A 61 12.12 9.77 5.31
N GLU A 62 12.09 9.50 4.00
CA GLU A 62 11.44 10.37 3.01
C GLU A 62 9.95 10.61 3.32
N ILE A 63 9.21 9.57 3.73
CA ILE A 63 7.79 9.72 4.11
C ILE A 63 7.65 10.61 5.35
N ASN A 64 8.53 10.46 6.33
CA ASN A 64 8.52 11.29 7.55
C ASN A 64 8.83 12.76 7.25
N ASP A 65 9.69 13.02 6.25
CA ASP A 65 10.09 14.37 5.83
C ASP A 65 9.08 15.05 4.91
N LEU A 66 8.01 14.37 4.50
CA LEU A 66 6.97 14.89 3.61
C LEU A 66 5.58 14.95 4.28
N PRO A 67 5.31 15.98 5.13
CA PRO A 67 4.03 16.10 5.85
C PRO A 67 2.78 16.09 4.96
N TRP A 68 2.88 16.67 3.76
CA TRP A 68 1.78 16.72 2.78
C TRP A 68 1.39 15.31 2.28
N MET A 69 2.32 14.37 2.26
CA MET A 69 2.05 12.99 1.85
C MET A 69 1.15 12.30 2.87
N LEU A 70 1.44 12.45 4.16
CA LEU A 70 0.62 11.94 5.25
C LEU A 70 -0.76 12.60 5.30
N GLU A 71 -0.83 13.91 5.03
CA GLU A 71 -2.12 14.61 4.93
C GLU A 71 -3.01 14.03 3.81
N ASN A 72 -2.44 13.74 2.65
CA ASN A 72 -3.15 13.10 1.54
C ASN A 72 -3.65 11.69 1.90
N VAL A 73 -2.84 10.93 2.64
CA VAL A 73 -3.24 9.61 3.15
C VAL A 73 -4.42 9.75 4.10
N ILE A 74 -4.36 10.68 5.05
CA ILE A 74 -5.45 10.94 5.99
C ILE A 74 -6.73 11.35 5.25
N ASN A 75 -6.64 12.23 4.25
CA ASN A 75 -7.77 12.64 3.44
C ASN A 75 -8.35 11.46 2.62
N SER A 76 -7.49 10.57 2.14
CA SER A 76 -7.88 9.34 1.45
C SER A 76 -8.63 8.38 2.37
N ILE A 77 -8.18 8.20 3.62
CA ILE A 77 -8.89 7.40 4.63
C ILE A 77 -10.29 7.97 4.84
N LYS A 78 -10.40 9.28 5.09
CA LYS A 78 -11.70 9.95 5.30
C LYS A 78 -12.64 9.72 4.12
N ARG A 79 -12.14 9.79 2.87
CA ARG A 79 -12.92 9.49 1.66
C ARG A 79 -13.39 8.03 1.65
N ARG A 80 -12.47 7.08 1.85
CA ARG A 80 -12.71 5.63 1.84
C ARG A 80 -13.74 5.22 2.90
N VAL A 81 -13.61 5.72 4.13
CA VAL A 81 -14.57 5.46 5.21
C VAL A 81 -15.96 5.96 4.85
N ARG A 82 -16.08 7.19 4.30
CA ARG A 82 -17.38 7.72 3.86
C ARG A 82 -18.03 6.87 2.77
N LEU A 83 -17.25 6.44 1.78
CA LEU A 83 -17.74 5.55 0.73
C LEU A 83 -18.21 4.21 1.31
N CYS A 84 -17.44 3.63 2.24
CA CYS A 84 -17.80 2.37 2.88
C CYS A 84 -19.11 2.49 3.67
N MET A 85 -19.32 3.60 4.37
CA MET A 85 -20.59 3.88 5.04
C MET A 85 -21.76 4.01 4.06
N HIS A 86 -21.55 4.66 2.91
CA HIS A 86 -22.58 4.80 1.87
C HIS A 86 -22.98 3.43 1.29
N GLU A 87 -22.01 2.54 1.10
CA GLU A 87 -22.24 1.17 0.60
C GLU A 87 -22.71 0.19 1.70
N GLY A 88 -23.12 0.68 2.87
CA GLY A 88 -23.59 -0.18 3.96
C GLY A 88 -22.53 -1.13 4.50
N GLY A 89 -21.24 -0.77 4.41
CA GLY A 89 -20.11 -1.62 4.80
C GLY A 89 -19.58 -2.53 3.68
N GLY A 90 -20.08 -2.37 2.45
CA GLY A 90 -19.65 -3.13 1.28
C GLY A 90 -18.28 -2.74 0.71
N HIS A 91 -17.87 -3.43 -0.35
CA HIS A 91 -16.63 -3.14 -1.06
C HIS A 91 -16.71 -1.80 -1.80
N ILE A 92 -15.66 -0.99 -1.69
CA ILE A 92 -15.60 0.33 -2.33
C ILE A 92 -14.62 0.39 -3.49
N SER A 93 -13.94 -0.71 -3.83
CA SER A 93 -12.89 -0.72 -4.87
C SER A 93 -13.40 -0.24 -6.24
N HIS A 94 -14.68 -0.45 -6.56
CA HIS A 94 -15.28 0.08 -7.81
C HIS A 94 -15.60 1.59 -7.76
N LEU A 95 -15.48 2.25 -6.60
CA LEU A 95 -15.75 3.68 -6.38
C LEU A 95 -14.48 4.52 -6.22
N LEU A 96 -13.30 3.88 -6.20
CA LEU A 96 -12.04 4.50 -5.79
C LEU A 96 -11.19 4.98 -6.94
#